data_AF-A0A8S3W845-F1
#
_entry.id   AF-A0A8S3W845-F1
#
_cell.length_a   1.000
_cell.length_b   1.000
_cell.length_c   1.000
_cell.angle_alpha   90.00
_cell.angle_beta   90.00
_cell.angle_gamma   90.00
#
_symmetry.space_group_name_H-M   'P 1'
#
loop_
_entity.id
_entity.type
_entity.pdbx_description
1 polymer ?
#
loop_
_entity_poly.entity_id
_entity_poly.type
_entity_poly.pdbx_seq_one_letter_code
_entity_poly.pdbx_strand_id
1 'polypeptide(L)'
;MLQVRPRIVRTVRMAFAGTNVSLSQPDIMQKLTERIDYLKRRIAAWRKRIRRYTEKSTRFNQNRLFQSDQKRLYKSLERPMVSGTGPALNQADTVAFWRSLWSEPVNHSEGSWTEVVASECAGITPMDPVIITPDDVAEAVRRVPN
;
A
#
# COMPACT_ATOMS: atom_id res chain seq x y z
N MET A 1 -24.79 -13.62 -12.63
CA MET A 1 -24.67 -13.28 -14.07
C MET A 1 -24.43 -11.78 -14.20
N LEU A 2 -23.34 -11.36 -14.85
CA LEU A 2 -23.05 -9.95 -15.09
C LEU A 2 -23.94 -9.44 -16.24
N GLN A 3 -24.96 -8.64 -15.94
CA GLN A 3 -25.78 -8.02 -16.98
C GLN A 3 -24.92 -7.09 -17.86
N VAL A 4 -24.99 -7.28 -19.18
CA VAL A 4 -24.35 -6.38 -20.14
C VAL A 4 -25.01 -5.01 -20.06
N ARG A 5 -24.19 -3.96 -19.92
CA ARG A 5 -24.70 -2.60 -19.74
C ARG A 5 -25.52 -2.15 -20.97
N PRO A 6 -26.69 -1.50 -20.78
CA PRO A 6 -27.57 -1.10 -21.87
C PRO A 6 -26.89 -0.25 -22.96
N ARG A 7 -25.92 0.57 -22.55
CA ARG A 7 -25.13 1.40 -23.48
C ARG A 7 -24.32 0.58 -24.47
N ILE A 8 -23.66 -0.49 -24.03
CA ILE A 8 -22.81 -1.32 -24.89
C ILE A 8 -23.67 -2.08 -25.91
N VAL A 9 -24.80 -2.64 -25.47
CA VAL A 9 -25.75 -3.32 -26.36
C VAL A 9 -26.27 -2.36 -27.44
N ARG A 10 -26.57 -1.11 -27.07
CA ARG A 10 -27.00 -0.07 -28.01
C ARG A 10 -25.90 0.26 -29.03
N THR A 11 -24.64 0.42 -28.61
CA THR A 11 -23.54 0.70 -29.53
C THR A 11 -23.31 -0.46 -30.51
N VAL A 12 -23.36 -1.70 -30.00
CA VAL A 12 -23.22 -2.89 -30.82
C VAL A 12 -24.39 -3.00 -31.81
N ARG A 13 -25.64 -2.77 -31.38
CA ARG A 13 -26.80 -2.69 -32.31
C ARG A 13 -26.60 -1.68 -33.43
N MET A 14 -26.10 -0.49 -33.09
CA MET A 14 -25.85 0.56 -34.10
C MET A 14 -24.73 0.15 -35.07
N ALA A 15 -23.67 -0.50 -34.57
CA ALA A 15 -22.55 -0.95 -35.39
C ALA A 15 -22.92 -2.09 -36.37
N PHE A 16 -23.93 -2.88 -36.04
CA PHE A 16 -24.43 -3.99 -36.87
C PHE A 16 -25.73 -3.65 -37.61
N ALA A 17 -26.16 -2.38 -37.62
CA ALA A 17 -27.35 -1.95 -38.36
C ALA A 17 -27.19 -2.23 -39.87
N GLY A 18 -28.19 -2.87 -40.47
CA GLY A 18 -28.15 -3.26 -41.89
C GLY A 18 -27.50 -4.62 -42.18
N THR A 19 -27.01 -5.33 -41.15
CA THR A 19 -26.58 -6.73 -41.28
C THR A 19 -27.68 -7.69 -40.81
N ASN A 20 -27.69 -8.93 -41.29
CA ASN A 20 -28.64 -9.97 -40.85
C ASN A 20 -28.39 -10.48 -39.41
N VAL A 21 -27.58 -9.77 -38.60
CA VAL A 21 -27.18 -10.19 -37.26
C VAL A 21 -28.16 -9.62 -36.23
N SER A 22 -29.02 -10.48 -35.68
CA SER A 22 -29.97 -10.08 -34.64
C SER A 22 -29.43 -10.34 -33.24
N LEU A 23 -29.16 -9.28 -32.49
CA LEU A 23 -28.80 -9.32 -31.07
C LEU A 23 -29.95 -9.76 -30.15
N SER A 24 -31.11 -10.14 -30.70
CA SER A 24 -32.19 -10.78 -29.94
C SER A 24 -32.00 -12.29 -29.83
N GLN A 25 -31.10 -12.88 -30.63
CA GLN A 25 -30.77 -14.31 -30.52
C GLN A 25 -29.94 -14.57 -29.25
N PRO A 26 -30.34 -15.55 -28.42
CA PRO A 26 -29.70 -15.80 -27.12
C PRO A 26 -28.22 -16.20 -27.25
N ASP A 27 -27.87 -16.98 -28.29
CA ASP A 27 -26.48 -17.41 -28.56
C ASP A 27 -25.56 -16.21 -28.87
N ILE A 28 -26.03 -15.25 -29.67
CA ILE A 28 -25.26 -14.05 -30.02
C ILE A 28 -25.06 -13.16 -28.78
N MET A 29 -26.11 -12.98 -27.97
CA MET A 29 -26.03 -12.22 -26.73
C MET A 29 -25.09 -12.85 -25.70
N GLN A 30 -25.11 -14.18 -25.60
CA GLN A 30 -24.18 -14.91 -24.74
C GLN A 30 -22.73 -14.71 -25.19
N LYS A 31 -22.43 -14.94 -26.48
CA LYS A 31 -21.10 -14.71 -27.06
C LYS A 31 -20.60 -13.28 -26.86
N LEU A 32 -21.49 -12.29 -27.00
CA LEU A 32 -21.18 -10.89 -26.75
C LEU A 32 -20.78 -10.66 -25.27
N THR A 33 -21.55 -11.23 -24.34
CA THR A 33 -21.29 -11.12 -22.90
C THR A 33 -19.95 -11.74 -22.54
N GLU A 34 -19.70 -12.96 -23.00
CA GLU A 34 -18.45 -13.68 -22.79
C GLU A 34 -17.24 -12.90 -23.33
N ARG A 35 -17.39 -12.32 -24.53
CA ARG A 35 -16.33 -11.50 -25.14
C ARG A 35 -16.05 -10.23 -24.34
N ILE A 36 -17.09 -9.56 -23.86
CA ILE A 36 -16.95 -8.37 -23.01
C ILE A 36 -16.23 -8.73 -21.71
N ASP A 37 -16.62 -9.82 -21.06
CA ASP A 37 -16.03 -10.23 -19.79
C ASP A 37 -14.59 -10.73 -19.96
N TYR A 38 -14.28 -11.37 -21.08
CA TYR A 38 -12.90 -11.66 -21.48
C TYR A 38 -12.04 -10.39 -21.59
N LEU A 39 -12.54 -9.36 -22.28
CA LEU A 39 -11.82 -8.09 -22.44
C LEU A 39 -11.65 -7.35 -21.11
N LYS A 40 -12.69 -7.30 -20.26
CA LYS A 40 -12.60 -6.72 -18.91
C LYS A 40 -11.55 -7.43 -18.07
N ARG A 41 -11.56 -8.77 -18.04
CA ARG A 41 -10.57 -9.56 -17.29
C ARG A 41 -9.15 -9.28 -17.77
N ARG A 42 -8.94 -9.18 -19.10
CA ARG A 42 -7.63 -8.81 -19.67
C ARG A 42 -7.20 -7.41 -19.25
N ILE A 43 -8.05 -6.40 -19.41
CA ILE A 43 -7.73 -5.01 -19.02
C ILE A 43 -7.40 -4.93 -17.52
N ALA A 44 -8.16 -5.63 -16.68
CA ALA A 44 -7.89 -5.69 -15.25
C ALA A 44 -6.53 -6.33 -14.93
N ALA A 45 -6.18 -7.43 -15.61
CA ALA A 45 -4.87 -8.07 -15.47
C ALA A 45 -3.72 -7.16 -15.89
N TRP A 46 -3.85 -6.48 -17.04
CA TRP A 46 -2.86 -5.51 -17.52
C TRP A 46 -2.71 -4.33 -16.56
N ARG A 47 -3.81 -3.79 -16.04
CA ARG A 47 -3.78 -2.71 -15.03
C ARG A 47 -3.05 -3.15 -13.78
N LYS A 48 -3.33 -4.34 -13.25
CA LYS A 48 -2.62 -4.90 -12.09
C LYS A 48 -1.12 -5.06 -12.38
N ARG A 49 -0.76 -5.52 -13.58
CA ARG A 49 0.64 -5.70 -13.99
C ARG A 49 1.38 -4.36 -14.05
N ILE A 50 0.79 -3.34 -14.67
CA ILE A 50 1.36 -1.98 -14.72
C ILE A 50 1.56 -1.46 -13.30
N ARG A 51 0.52 -1.51 -12.46
CA ARG A 51 0.57 -1.07 -11.06
C ARG A 51 1.69 -1.78 -10.28
N ARG A 52 1.83 -3.10 -10.44
CA ARG A 52 2.90 -3.86 -9.77
C ARG A 52 4.30 -3.37 -10.20
N TYR A 53 4.51 -3.09 -11.49
CA TYR A 53 5.80 -2.60 -11.96
C TYR A 53 6.09 -1.17 -11.50
N THR A 54 5.09 -0.30 -11.48
CA THR A 54 5.25 1.06 -10.95
C THR A 54 5.58 1.02 -9.46
N GLU A 55 4.83 0.25 -8.66
CA GLU A 55 5.10 0.09 -7.22
C GLU A 55 6.48 -0.54 -6.96
N LYS A 56 6.89 -1.52 -7.76
CA LYS A 56 8.24 -2.11 -7.66
C LYS A 56 9.31 -1.06 -7.92
N SER A 57 9.17 -0.27 -8.97
CA SER A 57 10.12 0.79 -9.32
C SER A 57 10.17 1.86 -8.23
N THR A 58 9.01 2.32 -7.76
CA THR A 58 8.91 3.30 -6.66
C THR A 58 9.60 2.80 -5.40
N ARG A 59 9.30 1.58 -4.94
CA ARG A 59 9.95 0.99 -3.76
C ARG A 59 11.46 0.86 -3.93
N PHE A 60 11.91 0.40 -5.09
CA PHE A 60 13.35 0.30 -5.37
C PHE A 60 14.04 1.67 -5.25
N ASN A 61 13.47 2.70 -5.87
CA ASN A 61 14.02 4.06 -5.82
C ASN A 61 13.97 4.64 -4.40
N GLN A 62 12.87 4.46 -3.68
CA GLN A 62 12.74 4.91 -2.29
C GLN A 62 13.73 4.21 -1.36
N ASN A 63 13.90 2.89 -1.48
CA ASN A 63 14.87 2.14 -0.68
C ASN A 63 16.30 2.55 -0.99
N ARG A 64 16.63 2.77 -2.28
CA ARG A 64 17.95 3.26 -2.67
C ARG A 64 18.20 4.66 -2.08
N LEU A 65 17.20 5.53 -2.14
CA LEU A 65 17.29 6.87 -1.57
C LEU A 65 17.38 6.83 -0.04
N PHE A 66 16.68 5.92 0.64
CA PHE A 66 16.82 5.70 2.07
C PHE A 66 18.25 5.32 2.46
N GLN A 67 18.91 4.47 1.67
CA GLN A 67 20.28 4.05 1.96
C GLN A 67 21.31 5.14 1.66
N SER A 68 21.11 5.94 0.61
CA SER A 68 22.08 6.96 0.18
C SER A 68 21.86 8.35 0.77
N ASP A 69 20.60 8.79 0.89
CA ASP A 69 20.21 10.15 1.26
C ASP A 69 18.80 10.18 1.87
N GLN A 70 18.73 9.85 3.15
CA GLN A 70 17.49 9.83 3.92
C GLN A 70 16.78 11.19 3.90
N LYS A 71 17.53 12.30 3.97
CA LYS A 71 16.98 13.67 3.97
C LYS A 71 16.17 13.93 2.69
N ARG A 72 16.69 13.52 1.53
CA ARG A 72 15.95 13.63 0.26
C ARG A 72 14.72 12.74 0.21
N LEU A 73 14.78 11.53 0.75
CA LEU A 73 13.60 10.67 0.82
C LEU A 73 12.50 11.33 1.64
N TYR A 74 12.79 11.78 2.86
CA TYR A 74 11.78 12.42 3.71
C TYR A 74 11.20 13.68 3.08
N LYS A 75 12.04 14.54 2.48
CA LYS A 75 11.56 15.69 1.69
C LYS A 75 10.65 15.31 0.52
N SER A 76 10.87 14.15 -0.11
CA SER A 76 10.00 13.66 -1.20
C SER A 76 8.67 13.08 -0.71
N LEU A 77 8.61 12.65 0.55
CA LEU A 77 7.40 12.14 1.21
C LEU A 77 6.57 13.27 1.82
N GLU A 78 7.21 14.39 2.17
CA GLU A 78 6.53 15.63 2.53
C GLU A 78 5.63 16.07 1.36
N ARG A 79 4.32 16.12 1.60
CA ARG A 79 3.37 16.65 0.61
C ARG A 79 3.64 18.14 0.42
N PRO A 80 3.53 18.70 -0.80
CA PRO A 80 3.67 20.15 -1.04
C PRO A 80 2.63 21.04 -0.34
N MET A 81 1.77 20.51 0.53
CA MET A 81 0.63 21.24 1.09
C MET A 81 0.70 21.48 2.60
N VAL A 82 1.84 21.22 3.23
CA VAL A 82 2.13 21.78 4.55
C VAL A 82 3.58 22.24 4.57
N SER A 83 3.88 23.27 3.79
CA SER A 83 4.96 24.18 4.18
C SER A 83 4.53 24.74 5.53
N GLY A 84 4.97 24.09 6.60
CA GLY A 84 4.77 24.56 7.96
C GLY A 84 5.52 25.86 8.11
N THR A 85 4.86 26.98 7.82
CA THR A 85 5.25 28.31 8.27
C THR A 85 4.97 28.48 9.77
N GLY A 86 5.01 27.39 10.53
CA GLY A 86 4.94 27.40 11.98
C GLY A 86 6.34 27.69 12.54
N PRO A 87 6.43 28.35 13.70
CA PRO A 87 7.70 28.50 14.39
C PRO A 87 8.35 27.12 14.58
N ALA A 88 9.68 27.05 14.44
CA ALA A 88 10.43 25.84 14.75
C ALA A 88 10.02 25.35 16.15
N LEU A 89 9.55 24.11 16.25
CA LEU A 89 9.18 23.51 17.53
C LEU A 89 10.37 23.56 18.47
N ASN A 90 10.17 24.13 19.66
CA ASN A 90 11.21 24.18 20.68
C ASN A 90 11.57 22.75 21.09
N GLN A 91 12.87 22.49 21.28
CA GLN A 91 13.36 21.20 21.73
C GLN A 91 12.71 20.78 23.06
N ALA A 92 12.50 21.73 23.96
CA ALA A 92 11.84 21.48 25.25
C ALA A 92 10.40 20.95 25.07
N ASP A 93 9.64 21.52 24.15
CA ASP A 93 8.24 21.12 23.89
C ASP A 93 8.17 19.71 23.27
N THR A 94 9.11 19.40 22.38
CA THR A 94 9.22 18.07 21.76
C THR A 94 9.56 17.01 22.82
N VAL A 95 10.53 17.29 23.69
CA VAL A 95 10.90 16.40 24.78
C VAL A 95 9.75 16.23 25.77
N ALA A 96 9.06 17.32 26.13
CA ALA A 96 7.91 17.27 27.03
C ALA A 96 6.77 16.42 26.46
N PHE A 97 6.48 16.55 25.17
CA PHE A 97 5.47 15.75 24.48
C PHE A 97 5.79 14.25 24.48
N TRP A 98 7.00 13.87 24.07
CA TRP A 98 7.37 12.44 24.06
C TRP A 98 7.48 11.88 25.47
N ARG A 99 7.96 12.71 26.42
CA ARG A 99 7.99 12.34 27.82
C ARG A 99 6.59 12.11 28.35
N SER A 100 5.60 12.98 28.10
CA SER A 100 4.24 12.75 28.60
C SER A 100 3.63 11.48 28.04
N LEU A 101 3.87 11.17 26.76
CA LEU A 101 3.38 9.93 26.14
C LEU A 101 3.96 8.65 26.78
N TRP A 102 5.23 8.69 27.21
CA TRP A 102 5.92 7.51 27.78
C TRP A 102 5.97 7.48 29.31
N SER A 103 5.71 8.60 29.98
CA SER A 103 5.77 8.70 31.44
C SER A 103 4.51 8.15 32.11
N GLU A 104 3.38 8.14 31.40
CA GLU A 104 2.15 7.57 31.91
C GLU A 104 2.08 6.08 31.54
N PRO A 105 2.19 5.16 32.50
CA PRO A 105 2.00 3.74 32.23
C PRO A 105 0.53 3.50 31.88
N VAL A 106 0.23 3.36 30.59
CA VAL A 106 -1.09 2.97 30.11
C VAL A 106 -1.17 1.45 30.08
N ASN A 107 -2.10 0.88 30.84
CA ASN A 107 -2.45 -0.54 30.69
C ASN A 107 -3.27 -0.71 29.41
N HIS A 108 -2.64 -1.22 28.36
CA HIS A 108 -3.33 -1.61 27.14
C HIS A 108 -4.03 -2.94 27.38
N SER A 109 -5.34 -3.01 27.16
CA SER A 109 -6.00 -4.31 27.02
C SER A 109 -5.57 -4.91 25.69
N GLU A 110 -4.65 -5.88 25.73
CA GLU A 110 -4.27 -6.62 24.55
C GLU A 110 -5.51 -7.31 23.95
N GLY A 111 -5.65 -7.25 22.63
CA GLY A 111 -6.75 -7.93 21.95
C GLY A 111 -6.48 -9.43 21.86
N SER A 112 -7.52 -10.25 21.71
CA SER A 112 -7.44 -11.72 21.60
C SER A 112 -6.53 -12.24 20.47
N TRP A 113 -6.08 -11.38 19.56
CA TRP A 113 -5.14 -11.73 18.51
C TRP A 113 -3.75 -12.09 19.04
N THR A 114 -3.34 -11.59 20.22
CA THR A 114 -2.03 -11.94 20.80
C THR A 114 -1.97 -13.41 21.21
N GLU A 115 -3.08 -13.97 21.72
CA GLU A 115 -3.22 -15.39 22.01
C GLU A 115 -3.12 -16.25 20.75
N VAL A 116 -3.73 -15.79 19.64
CA VAL A 116 -3.64 -16.46 18.34
C VAL A 116 -2.19 -16.51 17.87
N VAL A 117 -1.49 -15.36 17.88
CA VAL A 117 -0.08 -15.29 17.47
C VAL A 117 0.81 -16.12 18.40
N ALA A 118 0.58 -16.09 19.71
CA ALA A 118 1.32 -16.92 20.66
C ALA A 118 1.15 -18.42 20.38
N SER A 119 -0.07 -18.85 20.00
CA SER A 119 -0.33 -20.24 19.60
C SER A 119 0.38 -20.63 18.30
N GLU A 120 0.40 -19.74 17.30
CA GLU A 120 1.12 -19.95 16.04
C GLU A 120 2.65 -19.99 16.27
N CYS A 121 3.15 -19.23 17.23
CA CYS A 121 4.56 -19.15 17.58
C CYS A 121 5.02 -20.20 18.61
N ALA A 122 4.13 -21.02 19.17
CA ALA A 122 4.47 -21.98 20.23
C ALA A 122 5.52 -23.02 19.81
N GLY A 123 5.60 -23.32 18.51
CA GLY A 123 6.61 -24.25 17.94
C GLY A 123 7.91 -23.58 17.51
N ILE A 124 8.04 -22.26 17.65
CA ILE A 124 9.22 -21.50 17.23
C ILE A 124 10.18 -21.39 18.41
N THR A 125 11.44 -21.78 18.20
CA THR A 125 12.48 -21.60 19.21
C THR A 125 12.66 -20.11 19.52
N PRO A 126 12.58 -19.70 20.81
CA PRO A 126 12.82 -18.31 21.19
C PRO A 126 14.21 -17.87 20.75
N MET A 127 14.33 -16.62 20.29
CA MET A 127 15.63 -16.01 20.02
C MET A 127 16.37 -15.78 21.33
N ASP A 128 17.68 -16.03 21.31
CA ASP A 128 18.54 -15.76 22.46
C ASP A 128 18.47 -14.27 22.87
N PRO A 129 18.51 -13.96 24.18
CA PRO A 129 18.44 -12.58 24.64
C PRO A 129 19.62 -11.76 24.12
N VAL A 130 19.30 -10.70 23.37
CA VAL A 130 20.29 -9.74 22.88
C VAL A 130 20.46 -8.63 23.93
N ILE A 131 21.63 -8.58 24.56
CA ILE A 131 21.98 -7.52 25.50
C ILE A 131 22.54 -6.35 24.69
N ILE A 132 21.79 -5.25 24.63
CA ILE A 132 22.24 -4.01 24.00
C ILE A 132 23.08 -3.23 25.01
N THR A 133 24.34 -3.01 24.68
CA THR A 133 25.30 -2.29 25.51
C THR A 133 25.37 -0.79 25.13
N PRO A 134 25.88 0.08 26.01
CA PRO A 134 26.11 1.50 25.67
C PRO A 134 27.03 1.69 24.45
N ASP A 135 27.97 0.78 24.23
CA ASP A 135 28.88 0.81 23.09
C ASP A 135 28.17 0.50 21.77
N ASP A 136 27.20 -0.42 21.77
CA ASP A 136 26.35 -0.70 20.59
C ASP A 136 25.57 0.55 20.17
N VAL A 137 25.07 1.29 21.16
CA VAL A 137 24.35 2.55 20.94
C VAL A 137 25.31 3.63 20.42
N ALA A 138 26.48 3.78 21.03
CA ALA A 138 27.49 4.74 20.60
C ALA A 138 27.99 4.46 19.17
N GLU A 139 28.18 3.19 18.82
CA GLU A 139 28.55 2.79 17.47
C GLU A 139 27.44 3.03 16.46
N ALA A 140 26.19 2.72 16.80
CA ALA A 140 25.05 3.00 15.95
C ALA A 140 24.95 4.51 15.65
N VAL A 141 25.07 5.36 16.68
CA VAL A 141 25.01 6.82 16.53
C VAL A 141 26.16 7.34 15.66
N ARG A 142 27.38 6.82 15.82
CA ARG A 142 28.53 7.21 15.00
C ARG A 142 28.33 6.94 13.51
N ARG A 143 27.57 5.90 13.18
CA ARG A 143 27.28 5.48 11.79
C ARG A 143 26.14 6.29 11.16
N VAL A 144 25.39 7.08 11.93
CA VAL A 144 24.37 7.97 11.40
C VAL A 144 25.04 9.24 10.88
N PRO A 145 24.96 9.55 9.57
CA PRO A 145 25.46 10.81 9.05
C PRO A 145 24.62 11.98 9.58
N ASN A 146 25.27 13.04 10.07
CA ASN A 146 24.62 14.27 10.52
C ASN A 146 23.84 15.00 9.41
#